data_AF-A0A1C3NST3-F1
#
_entry.id   AF-A0A1C3NST3-F1
#
_cell.length_a   1.000
_cell.length_b   1.000
_cell.length_c   1.000
_cell.angle_alpha   90.00
_cell.angle_beta   90.00
_cell.angle_gamma   90.00
#
_symmetry.space_group_name_H-M   'P 1'
#
loop_
_entity.id
_entity.type
_entity.pdbx_description
1 polymer ?
#
loop_
_entity_poly.entity_id
_entity_poly.type
_entity_poly.pdbx_seq_one_letter_code
_entity_poly.pdbx_strand_id
1 'polypeptide(L)' 'MPFTQNHFDVLFEIQKNGASSDHGQTLADLENKDLVTHDENGYSLTPSGKEFLESA' A
#
# COMPACT_ATOMS: atom_id res chain seq x y z
N MET A 1 11.34 -4.21 10.01
CA MET A 1 10.35 -3.49 10.86
C MET A 1 8.99 -4.18 10.68
N PRO A 2 8.19 -4.34 11.76
CA PRO A 2 6.85 -4.92 11.67
C PRO A 2 5.88 -3.98 10.95
N PHE A 3 4.83 -4.54 10.33
CA PHE A 3 3.73 -3.74 9.79
C PHE A 3 3.00 -3.01 10.92
N THR A 4 2.64 -1.75 10.67
CA THR A 4 1.88 -0.92 11.61
C THR A 4 0.46 -0.71 11.09
N GLN A 5 -0.47 -0.33 11.96
CA GLN A 5 -1.85 0.03 11.58
C GLN A 5 -1.88 1.02 10.39
N ASN A 6 -0.94 1.97 10.37
CA ASN A 6 -0.82 2.95 9.30
C ASN A 6 -0.55 2.31 7.94
N HIS A 7 0.23 1.22 7.87
CA HIS A 7 0.46 0.49 6.62
C HIS A 7 -0.83 -0.13 6.09
N PHE A 8 -1.65 -0.69 6.99
CA PHE A 8 -2.95 -1.26 6.64
C PHE A 8 -3.93 -0.20 6.15
N ASP A 9 -4.05 0.92 6.86
CA ASP A 9 -4.92 2.03 6.45
C ASP A 9 -4.57 2.53 5.04
N VAL A 10 -3.28 2.69 4.73
CA VAL A 10 -2.83 3.12 3.41
C VAL A 10 -3.13 2.09 2.32
N LEU A 11 -2.87 0.81 2.58
CA LEU A 11 -3.21 -0.26 1.63
C LEU A 11 -4.72 -0.30 1.36
N PHE A 12 -5.54 -0.13 2.41
CA PHE A 12 -7.00 -0.13 2.31
C PHE A 12 -7.51 1.11 1.57
N GLU A 13 -6.89 2.27 1.79
CA GLU A 13 -7.19 3.51 1.06
C GLU A 13 -6.91 3.34 -0.43
N ILE A 14 -5.74 2.81 -0.81
CA ILE A 14 -5.39 2.52 -2.20
C ILE A 14 -6.38 1.52 -2.81
N GLN A 15 -6.77 0.48 -2.07
CA GLN A 15 -7.78 -0.48 -2.54
C GLN A 15 -9.11 0.18 -2.87
N LYS A 16 -9.54 1.12 -2.02
CA LYS A 16 -10.85 1.75 -2.09
C LYS A 16 -10.90 2.90 -3.10
N ASN A 17 -9.85 3.71 -3.15
CA ASN A 17 -9.76 4.91 -3.98
C ASN A 17 -9.02 4.67 -5.30
N GLY A 18 -8.28 3.57 -5.43
CA GLY A 18 -7.45 3.24 -6.60
C GLY A 18 -6.07 3.90 -6.60
N ALA A 19 -5.88 4.97 -5.82
CA ALA A 19 -4.59 5.64 -5.63
C ALA A 19 -4.52 6.34 -4.27
N SER A 20 -3.31 6.47 -3.72
CA SER A 20 -3.02 7.31 -2.56
C SER A 20 -1.78 8.16 -2.81
N SER A 21 -1.81 9.42 -2.37
CA SER A 21 -0.77 10.42 -2.67
C SER A 21 -0.10 11.03 -1.44
N ASP A 22 -0.62 10.78 -0.22
CA ASP A 22 -0.31 11.59 0.97
C ASP A 22 0.39 10.81 2.11
N HIS A 23 1.03 9.68 1.79
CA HIS A 23 1.62 8.78 2.79
C HIS A 23 3.11 8.48 2.55
N GLY A 24 3.90 9.50 2.21
CA GLY A 24 5.28 9.40 1.70
C GLY A 24 6.16 8.29 2.30
N GLN A 25 6.36 8.23 3.62
CA GLN A 25 7.19 7.16 4.22
C GLN A 25 6.50 5.79 4.22
N THR A 26 5.19 5.73 4.47
CA THR A 26 4.44 4.47 4.50
C THR A 26 4.39 3.86 3.10
N LEU A 27 4.13 4.66 2.07
CA LEU A 27 4.10 4.23 0.67
C LEU A 27 5.45 3.71 0.21
N ALA A 28 6.53 4.40 0.56
CA ALA A 28 7.88 3.93 0.27
C ALA A 28 8.21 2.60 0.98
N ASP A 29 7.76 2.39 2.22
CA ASP A 29 7.96 1.13 2.95
C ASP A 29 7.12 0.00 2.34
N LEU A 30 5.87 0.27 1.96
CA LEU A 30 4.99 -0.66 1.26
C LEU A 30 5.53 -1.05 -0.13
N GLU A 31 6.09 -0.09 -0.86
CA GLU A 31 6.74 -0.33 -2.16
C GLU A 31 7.99 -1.18 -1.98
N ASN A 32 8.83 -0.88 -0.99
CA ASN A 32 10.02 -1.68 -0.66
C ASN A 32 9.67 -3.13 -0.29
N LYS A 33 8.45 -3.35 0.21
CA LYS A 33 7.90 -4.66 0.58
C LYS A 33 7.10 -5.34 -0.53
N ASP A 34 7.08 -4.77 -1.74
CA ASP A 34 6.36 -5.29 -2.90
C ASP A 34 4.83 -5.39 -2.69
N LEU A 35 4.26 -4.58 -1.79
CA LEU A 35 2.82 -4.54 -1.52
C LEU A 35 2.08 -3.49 -2.34
N VAL A 36 2.78 -2.42 -2.75
CA VAL A 36 2.26 -1.40 -3.65
C VAL A 36 3.27 -1.14 -4.75
N THR A 37 2.79 -0.66 -5.88
CA THR A 37 3.60 -0.18 -7.00
C THR A 37 3.25 1.27 -7.25
N HIS A 38 4.26 2.08 -7.57
CA HIS A 38 4.07 3.47 -7.96
C HIS A 38 4.23 3.59 -9.47
N ASP A 39 3.20 4.10 -10.13
CA ASP A 39 3.21 4.43 -11.55
C ASP A 39 2.85 5.90 -11.78
N GLU A 40 2.85 6.32 -13.03
CA GLU A 40 2.54 7.70 -13.45
C GLU A 40 1.14 8.19 -13.03
N ASN A 41 0.24 7.29 -12.60
CA ASN A 41 -1.09 7.61 -12.08
C ASN A 41 -1.18 7.58 -10.55
N GLY A 42 -0.10 7.22 -9.83
CA GLY A 42 -0.06 7.14 -8.37
C GLY A 42 0.29 5.74 -7.86
N TYR A 43 -0.08 5.45 -6.61
CA TYR A 43 0.21 4.16 -5.98
C TYR A 43 -0.94 3.17 -6.15
N SER A 44 -0.65 1.97 -6.63
CA SER A 44 -1.58 0.87 -6.84
C SER A 44 -1.20 -0.36 -6.01
N LEU A 45 -2.17 -1.18 -5.62
CA LEU A 45 -1.91 -2.45 -4.91
C LEU A 45 -1.35 -3.52 -5.85
N THR A 46 -0.26 -4.17 -5.41
CA THR A 46 0.24 -5.40 -6.05
C THR A 46 -0.64 -6.60 -5.65
N PRO A 47 -0.49 -7.76 -6.31
CA PRO A 47 -1.13 -8.99 -5.86
C PRO A 47 -0.81 -9.31 -4.40
N SER A 48 0.45 -9.16 -4.00
CA SER A 48 0.89 -9.39 -2.61
C SER A 48 0.28 -8.41 -1.62
N GLY A 49 0.09 -7.14 -2.00
CA GLY A 49 -0.64 -6.17 -1.18
C GLY A 49 -2.10 -6.55 -0.94
N LYS A 50 -2.76 -7.12 -1.96
CA LYS A 50 -4.14 -7.62 -1.84
C LYS A 50 -4.20 -8.85 -0.94
N GLU A 51 -3.33 -9.83 -1.15
CA GLU A 51 -3.28 -11.03 -0.30
C GLU A 51 -2.95 -10.69 1.15
N PHE A 52 -2.08 -9.70 1.36
CA PHE A 52 -1.74 -9.20 2.69
C PHE A 52 -2.95 -8.57 3.40
N LEU A 53 -3.76 -7.78 2.68
CA LEU A 53 -5.03 -7.26 3.20
C LEU A 53 -6.07 -8.34 3.48
N GLU A 54 -6.08 -9.43 2.70
CA GLU A 54 -6.99 -10.57 2.92
C GLU A 54 -6.52 -11.50 4.05
N SER A 55 -5.22 -11.49 4.37
CA SER A 55 -4.61 -12.35 5.40
C SER A 55 -4.45 -11.68 6.76
N ALA A 56 -4.81 -10.40 6.89
CA ALA A 56 -4.69 -9.60 8.11
C ALA A 56 -6.02 -9.37 8.82
#